data_AF-A0A1M3LKN9-F1
#
_entry.id   AF-A0A1M3LKN9-F1
#
_cell.length_a   1.000
_cell.length_b   1.000
_cell.length_c   1.000
_cell.angle_alpha   90.00
_cell.angle_beta   90.00
_cell.angle_gamma   90.00
#
_symmetry.space_group_name_H-M   'P 1'
#
loop_
_entity.id
_entity.type
_entity.pdbx_description
1 polymer ?
#
loop_
_entity_poly.entity_id
_entity_poly.type
_entity_poly.pdbx_seq_one_letter_code
_entity_poly.pdbx_strand_id
1 'polypeptide(L)'
;MISLASHNFNYAEQILAALAGQGFAVRLYAFAKARPVVTDRLGAVPHFTSSLFGAQDLADPVSARAQLDRMNQLFAADMGRLPVDAVGADTLLLLPAITQHQIEGLADWLLALPVARRPRVVVQLMFAPGWHPVAASCPCGEAAYVRALARLAPLCGRWLFLCAETEAVAQVYRRLGAPDVSLLSIPTPAMDIVRRPAAPDGRSRLAMLGFSKREKGFHLLPRLMRACAARGVTAHWLVQALHFGDDVDISDISAGLVGREDVHLVTGAVEQGHLAHLITAASAVVLPYDPASYAGRGSSLFSECVALGTPCVVSAGTAMAVAASAGQAVAESFAYPDVEDCADAIARLLAGDAASRAAALAGQWRARHSPEQYVRTILELIGIRWAWVSPSRPTPRPVKSLNDLHAYPPLALNQPQSLRLGMDLLCDGWGAHEDAGVVLVADEASVAVLAQGAAPGGRLVLTLAALEPGALTVICNGQRVGETAFQAGAGRVSLALPVGAWGHDLPVVLRLRTEAGQGLRVLSLAVETIS
;
A
#
# COMPACT_ATOMS: atom_id res chain seq x y z
N MET A 1 -5.63 0.96 5.57
CA MET A 1 -5.91 2.41 5.51
C MET A 1 -5.51 2.92 4.13
N ILE A 2 -6.34 3.71 3.43
CA ILE A 2 -5.93 4.32 2.16
C ILE A 2 -5.03 5.52 2.51
N SER A 3 -3.79 5.50 2.06
CA SER A 3 -2.85 6.63 2.11
C SER A 3 -2.58 7.12 0.70
N LEU A 4 -2.05 8.34 0.54
CA LEU A 4 -1.65 8.89 -0.76
C LEU A 4 -0.63 8.00 -1.49
N ALA A 5 0.16 7.25 -0.73
CA ALA A 5 1.15 6.29 -1.23
C ALA A 5 0.58 4.87 -1.46
N SER A 6 -0.72 4.65 -1.29
CA SER A 6 -1.32 3.32 -1.41
C SER A 6 -1.79 3.02 -2.84
N HIS A 7 -1.66 1.77 -3.27
CA HIS A 7 -2.19 1.33 -4.57
C HIS A 7 -3.70 1.58 -4.72
N ASN A 8 -4.46 1.56 -3.62
CA ASN A 8 -5.90 1.87 -3.63
C ASN A 8 -6.19 3.34 -3.99
N PHE A 9 -5.33 4.27 -3.53
CA PHE A 9 -5.44 5.68 -3.88
C PHE A 9 -5.15 5.89 -5.37
N ASN A 10 -4.01 5.37 -5.84
CA ASN A 10 -3.59 5.50 -7.24
C ASN A 10 -4.60 4.86 -8.20
N TYR A 11 -5.17 3.70 -7.82
CA TYR A 11 -6.25 3.06 -8.54
C TYR A 11 -7.47 3.97 -8.64
N ALA A 12 -7.95 4.52 -7.52
CA ALA A 12 -9.11 5.39 -7.51
C ALA A 12 -8.89 6.64 -8.36
N GLU A 13 -7.77 7.36 -8.17
CA GLU A 13 -7.43 8.58 -8.92
C GLU A 13 -7.49 8.33 -10.43
N GLN A 14 -6.90 7.23 -10.90
CA GLN A 14 -6.82 6.94 -12.33
C GLN A 14 -8.13 6.44 -12.93
N ILE A 15 -8.90 5.63 -12.21
CA ILE A 15 -10.19 5.16 -12.69
C ILE A 15 -11.21 6.31 -12.74
N LEU A 16 -11.19 7.20 -11.74
CA LEU A 16 -11.99 8.43 -11.76
C LEU A 16 -11.66 9.27 -12.99
N ALA A 17 -10.37 9.51 -13.25
CA ALA A 17 -9.91 10.26 -14.42
C ALA A 17 -10.29 9.58 -15.75
N ALA A 18 -10.12 8.26 -15.86
CA ALA A 18 -10.45 7.52 -17.08
C ALA A 18 -11.95 7.51 -17.37
N LEU A 19 -12.81 7.35 -16.34
CA LEU A 19 -14.26 7.44 -16.49
C LEU A 19 -14.71 8.86 -16.85
N ALA A 20 -14.17 9.89 -16.18
CA ALA A 20 -14.47 11.28 -16.49
C ALA A 20 -14.03 11.65 -17.93
N GLY A 21 -12.88 11.14 -18.38
CA GLY A 21 -12.40 11.30 -19.76
C GLY A 21 -13.31 10.65 -20.81
N GLN A 22 -14.17 9.71 -20.43
CA GLN A 22 -15.22 9.14 -21.28
C GLN A 22 -16.57 9.87 -21.15
N GLY A 23 -16.63 11.00 -20.42
CA GLY A 23 -17.82 11.82 -20.26
C GLY A 23 -18.77 11.38 -19.14
N PHE A 24 -18.36 10.45 -18.27
CA PHE A 24 -19.17 10.07 -17.11
C PHE A 24 -19.11 11.16 -16.03
N ALA A 25 -20.26 11.45 -15.42
CA ALA A 25 -20.29 12.12 -14.13
C ALA A 25 -19.88 11.10 -13.05
N VAL A 26 -18.76 11.34 -12.36
CA VAL A 26 -18.17 10.37 -11.44
C VAL A 26 -18.25 10.89 -10.00
N ARG A 27 -18.64 10.01 -9.07
CA ARG A 27 -18.61 10.26 -7.61
C ARG A 27 -17.94 9.08 -6.92
N LEU A 28 -17.00 9.36 -6.03
CA LEU A 28 -16.37 8.36 -5.18
C LEU A 28 -16.99 8.40 -3.78
N TYR A 29 -17.56 7.30 -3.32
CA TYR A 29 -18.04 7.16 -1.93
C TYR A 29 -16.99 6.38 -1.12
N ALA A 30 -16.43 7.02 -0.10
CA ALA A 30 -15.33 6.49 0.70
C ALA A 30 -15.75 6.15 2.13
N PHE A 31 -14.83 5.53 2.88
CA PHE A 31 -14.98 5.34 4.32
C PHE A 31 -15.16 6.70 5.00
N ALA A 32 -16.14 6.81 5.90
CA ALA A 32 -16.54 8.06 6.54
C ALA A 32 -15.42 8.69 7.38
N LYS A 33 -14.47 7.88 7.86
CA LYS A 33 -13.26 8.33 8.57
C LYS A 33 -12.00 8.23 7.69
N ALA A 34 -12.15 8.26 6.37
CA ALA A 34 -11.00 8.42 5.49
C ALA A 34 -10.28 9.75 5.79
N ARG A 35 -8.96 9.77 5.56
CA ARG A 35 -8.15 10.96 5.86
C ARG A 35 -8.60 12.14 4.97
N PRO A 36 -8.74 13.37 5.50
CA PRO A 36 -9.15 14.54 4.72
C PRO A 36 -8.33 14.74 3.44
N VAL A 37 -7.00 14.62 3.54
CA VAL A 37 -6.11 14.75 2.37
C VAL A 37 -6.42 13.76 1.24
N VAL A 38 -6.91 12.57 1.57
CA VAL A 38 -7.33 11.55 0.59
C VAL A 38 -8.69 11.90 0.01
N THR A 39 -9.64 12.33 0.84
CA THR A 39 -10.99 12.69 0.36
C THR A 39 -10.95 13.95 -0.50
N ASP A 40 -10.16 14.95 -0.12
CA ASP A 40 -10.07 16.22 -0.83
C ASP A 40 -9.43 16.03 -2.20
N ARG A 41 -8.34 15.25 -2.29
CA ARG A 41 -7.64 15.01 -3.55
C ARG A 41 -8.45 14.17 -4.54
N LEU A 42 -9.25 13.22 -4.05
CA LEU A 42 -10.10 12.38 -4.90
C LEU A 42 -11.50 12.96 -5.11
N GLY A 43 -11.85 14.07 -4.45
CA GLY A 43 -13.24 14.55 -4.38
C GLY A 43 -14.19 13.49 -3.80
N ALA A 44 -13.72 12.68 -2.86
CA ALA A 44 -14.47 11.56 -2.30
C ALA A 44 -15.46 12.02 -1.24
N VAL A 45 -16.68 11.49 -1.30
CA VAL A 45 -17.76 11.71 -0.32
C VAL A 45 -17.59 10.71 0.84
N PRO A 46 -17.37 11.17 2.08
CA PRO A 46 -17.32 10.28 3.25
C PRO A 46 -18.71 9.66 3.49
N HIS A 47 -18.82 8.33 3.45
CA HIS A 47 -20.13 7.66 3.41
C HIS A 47 -20.19 6.35 4.21
N PHE A 48 -19.30 5.40 3.90
CA PHE A 48 -19.34 4.05 4.47
C PHE A 48 -18.85 4.06 5.92
N THR A 49 -19.58 3.40 6.81
CA THR A 49 -19.35 3.42 8.26
C THR A 49 -18.23 2.49 8.72
N SER A 50 -17.89 1.49 7.89
CA SER A 50 -16.87 0.49 8.15
C SER A 50 -15.77 0.52 7.08
N SER A 51 -14.56 0.15 7.51
CA SER A 51 -13.39 0.01 6.63
C SER A 51 -13.05 -1.46 6.51
N LEU A 52 -12.65 -1.89 5.31
CA LEU A 52 -12.08 -3.22 5.07
C LEU A 52 -10.87 -3.49 5.97
N PHE A 53 -10.13 -2.45 6.36
CA PHE A 53 -8.89 -2.54 7.14
C PHE A 53 -9.07 -2.21 8.63
N GLY A 54 -10.31 -2.12 9.13
CA GLY A 54 -10.56 -1.94 10.57
C GLY A 54 -10.10 -3.16 11.37
N ALA A 55 -9.74 -2.96 12.64
CA ALA A 55 -9.48 -4.07 13.55
C ALA A 55 -10.75 -4.92 13.70
N GLN A 56 -10.59 -6.24 13.60
CA GLN A 56 -11.69 -7.20 13.67
C GLN A 56 -11.29 -8.35 14.59
N ASP A 57 -12.18 -8.70 15.53
CA ASP A 57 -12.00 -9.88 16.39
C ASP A 57 -12.51 -11.14 15.66
N LEU A 58 -11.56 -11.92 15.15
CA LEU A 58 -11.79 -13.18 14.44
C LEU A 58 -11.26 -14.37 15.24
N ALA A 59 -11.00 -14.21 16.54
CA ALA A 59 -10.34 -15.23 17.36
C ALA A 59 -11.18 -16.51 17.53
N ASP A 60 -12.51 -16.40 17.51
CA ASP A 60 -13.42 -17.54 17.55
C ASP A 60 -14.47 -17.55 16.40
N PRO A 61 -14.94 -18.72 15.94
CA PRO A 61 -15.87 -18.82 14.82
C PRO A 61 -17.25 -18.19 15.05
N VAL A 62 -17.74 -18.11 16.29
CA VAL A 62 -19.05 -17.54 16.61
C VAL A 62 -18.97 -16.01 16.51
N SER A 63 -17.92 -15.41 17.08
CA SER A 63 -17.62 -13.99 16.94
C SER A 63 -17.34 -13.62 15.50
N ALA A 64 -16.58 -14.44 14.76
CA ALA A 64 -16.32 -14.24 13.34
C ALA A 64 -17.62 -14.25 12.52
N ARG A 65 -18.58 -15.13 12.85
CA ARG A 65 -19.88 -15.18 12.18
C ARG A 65 -20.75 -13.98 12.53
N ALA A 66 -20.87 -13.63 13.81
CA ALA A 66 -21.63 -12.46 14.25
C ALA A 66 -21.07 -11.17 13.63
N GLN A 67 -19.75 -11.07 13.51
CA GLN A 67 -19.08 -9.96 12.85
C GLN A 67 -19.34 -9.94 11.34
N LEU A 68 -19.27 -11.08 10.66
CA LEU A 68 -19.63 -11.21 9.25
C LEU A 68 -21.05 -10.68 8.99
N ASP A 69 -22.02 -11.13 9.78
CA ASP A 69 -23.42 -10.74 9.65
C ASP A 69 -23.58 -9.23 9.93
N ARG A 70 -22.96 -8.71 10.99
CA ARG A 70 -22.97 -7.28 11.34
C ARG A 70 -22.36 -6.41 10.23
N MET A 71 -21.23 -6.81 9.65
CA MET A 71 -20.57 -6.04 8.59
C MET A 71 -21.40 -6.01 7.31
N ASN A 72 -22.05 -7.12 6.94
CA ASN A 72 -22.95 -7.15 5.79
C ASN A 72 -24.20 -6.30 6.01
N GLN A 73 -24.78 -6.33 7.22
CA GLN A 73 -25.91 -5.45 7.58
C GLN A 73 -25.55 -3.96 7.50
N LEU A 74 -24.39 -3.58 8.04
CA LEU A 74 -23.91 -2.19 7.96
C LEU A 74 -23.66 -1.78 6.52
N PHE A 75 -23.06 -2.65 5.70
CA PHE A 75 -22.83 -2.37 4.29
C PHE A 75 -24.14 -2.19 3.52
N ALA A 76 -25.16 -3.05 3.75
CA ALA A 76 -26.48 -2.89 3.14
C ALA A 76 -27.14 -1.57 3.54
N ALA A 77 -27.08 -1.21 4.83
CA ALA A 77 -27.61 0.04 5.34
C ALA A 77 -26.90 1.25 4.71
N ASP A 78 -25.57 1.20 4.58
CA ASP A 78 -24.79 2.26 3.94
C ASP A 78 -25.14 2.40 2.47
N MET A 79 -25.27 1.30 1.73
CA MET A 79 -25.75 1.33 0.34
C MET A 79 -27.16 1.94 0.24
N GLY A 80 -28.04 1.66 1.20
CA GLY A 80 -29.38 2.24 1.30
C GLY A 80 -29.40 3.75 1.58
N ARG A 81 -28.33 4.30 2.17
CA ARG A 81 -28.19 5.74 2.46
C ARG A 81 -27.58 6.54 1.30
N LEU A 82 -27.18 5.90 0.20
CA LEU A 82 -26.66 6.63 -0.97
C LEU A 82 -27.71 7.65 -1.47
N PRO A 83 -27.28 8.86 -1.89
CA PRO A 83 -28.20 9.87 -2.40
C PRO A 83 -29.07 9.35 -3.54
N VAL A 84 -30.33 9.81 -3.61
CA VAL A 84 -31.31 9.33 -4.60
C VAL A 84 -30.86 9.60 -6.04
N ASP A 85 -30.12 10.68 -6.27
CA ASP A 85 -29.53 11.06 -7.54
C ASP A 85 -28.22 10.31 -7.86
N ALA A 86 -27.68 9.55 -6.89
CA ALA A 86 -26.48 8.74 -7.07
C ALA A 86 -26.77 7.29 -7.49
N VAL A 87 -28.03 6.84 -7.40
CA VAL A 87 -28.41 5.47 -7.75
C VAL A 87 -29.72 5.43 -8.55
N GLY A 88 -29.59 5.09 -9.83
CA GLY A 88 -30.68 4.87 -10.77
C GLY A 88 -30.37 3.82 -11.83
N ALA A 89 -31.31 3.57 -12.73
CA ALA A 89 -31.17 2.58 -13.81
C ALA A 89 -30.11 2.95 -14.87
N ASP A 90 -29.74 4.23 -14.93
CA ASP A 90 -28.69 4.82 -15.76
C ASP A 90 -27.32 4.87 -15.06
N THR A 91 -27.25 4.44 -13.79
CA THR A 91 -26.04 4.47 -12.99
C THR A 91 -25.23 3.18 -13.14
N LEU A 92 -23.91 3.33 -13.25
CA LEU A 92 -22.93 2.26 -13.08
C LEU A 92 -22.29 2.38 -11.69
N LEU A 93 -22.37 1.31 -10.90
CA LEU A 93 -21.64 1.17 -9.64
C LEU A 93 -20.45 0.23 -9.83
N LEU A 94 -19.27 0.69 -9.43
CA LEU A 94 -18.04 -0.10 -9.45
C LEU A 94 -17.57 -0.40 -8.03
N LEU A 95 -17.48 -1.69 -7.69
CA LEU A 95 -17.01 -2.17 -6.38
C LEU A 95 -15.69 -2.94 -6.58
N PRO A 96 -14.53 -2.29 -6.44
CA PRO A 96 -13.24 -2.83 -6.91
C PRO A 96 -12.63 -3.90 -6.00
N ALA A 97 -13.09 -4.04 -4.76
CA ALA A 97 -12.48 -4.92 -3.77
C ALA A 97 -13.49 -5.42 -2.73
N ILE A 98 -14.62 -5.97 -3.18
CA ILE A 98 -15.61 -6.52 -2.24
C ILE A 98 -15.01 -7.74 -1.51
N THR A 99 -15.44 -7.94 -0.27
CA THR A 99 -15.04 -9.10 0.54
C THR A 99 -16.28 -9.86 1.06
N GLN A 100 -16.06 -10.99 1.75
CA GLN A 100 -17.12 -11.72 2.45
C GLN A 100 -17.93 -10.85 3.42
N HIS A 101 -17.34 -9.76 3.94
CA HIS A 101 -17.98 -8.84 4.88
C HIS A 101 -18.95 -7.85 4.22
N GLN A 102 -19.11 -7.89 2.89
CA GLN A 102 -19.93 -6.95 2.13
C GLN A 102 -20.84 -7.62 1.09
N ILE A 103 -20.50 -8.82 0.62
CA ILE A 103 -21.19 -9.45 -0.52
C ILE A 103 -22.65 -9.83 -0.23
N GLU A 104 -22.99 -10.25 0.99
CA GLU A 104 -24.40 -10.49 1.36
C GLU A 104 -25.15 -9.18 1.52
N GLY A 105 -24.51 -8.15 2.07
CA GLY A 105 -25.10 -6.82 2.19
C GLY A 105 -25.41 -6.19 0.82
N LEU A 106 -24.53 -6.40 -0.16
CA LEU A 106 -24.79 -6.03 -1.55
C LEU A 106 -26.02 -6.77 -2.10
N ALA A 107 -26.15 -8.07 -1.83
CA ALA A 107 -27.29 -8.86 -2.26
C ALA A 107 -28.60 -8.36 -1.63
N ASP A 108 -28.61 -8.11 -0.32
CA ASP A 108 -29.76 -7.56 0.40
C ASP A 108 -30.24 -6.25 -0.22
N TRP A 109 -29.32 -5.31 -0.40
CA TRP A 109 -29.63 -4.00 -0.96
C TRP A 109 -30.10 -4.07 -2.41
N LEU A 110 -29.37 -4.77 -3.28
CA LEU A 110 -29.65 -4.81 -4.72
C LEU A 110 -30.97 -5.53 -5.03
N LEU A 111 -31.29 -6.59 -4.28
CA LEU A 111 -32.54 -7.33 -4.45
C LEU A 111 -33.75 -6.53 -3.93
N ALA A 112 -33.58 -5.70 -2.90
CA ALA A 112 -34.63 -4.84 -2.36
C ALA A 112 -35.01 -3.67 -3.30
N LEU A 113 -34.13 -3.29 -4.23
CA LEU A 113 -34.43 -2.23 -5.19
C LEU A 113 -35.51 -2.67 -6.20
N PRO A 114 -36.50 -1.80 -6.48
CA PRO A 114 -37.45 -2.01 -7.58
C PRO A 114 -36.70 -2.21 -8.90
N VAL A 115 -37.15 -3.16 -9.72
CA VAL A 115 -36.49 -3.54 -10.98
C VAL A 115 -36.21 -2.33 -11.88
N ALA A 116 -37.14 -1.38 -11.96
CA ALA A 116 -37.02 -0.17 -12.78
C ALA A 116 -35.97 0.84 -12.28
N ARG A 117 -35.44 0.66 -11.05
CA ARG A 117 -34.43 1.53 -10.43
C ARG A 117 -33.10 0.83 -10.20
N ARG A 118 -32.96 -0.44 -10.58
CA ARG A 118 -31.73 -1.20 -10.34
C ARG A 118 -30.58 -0.67 -11.20
N PRO A 119 -29.46 -0.26 -10.59
CA PRO A 119 -28.28 0.14 -11.35
C PRO A 119 -27.60 -1.07 -11.99
N ARG A 120 -26.64 -0.80 -12.87
CA ARG A 120 -25.64 -1.79 -13.28
C ARG A 120 -24.51 -1.80 -12.26
N VAL A 121 -24.12 -2.97 -11.79
CA VAL A 121 -23.15 -3.16 -10.73
C VAL A 121 -22.03 -4.05 -11.23
N VAL A 122 -20.82 -3.53 -11.25
CA VAL A 122 -19.60 -4.29 -11.54
C VAL A 122 -18.90 -4.56 -10.23
N VAL A 123 -18.73 -5.83 -9.91
CA VAL A 123 -18.04 -6.29 -8.70
C VAL A 123 -16.74 -6.95 -9.12
N GLN A 124 -15.63 -6.42 -8.63
CA GLN A 124 -14.32 -7.05 -8.79
C GLN A 124 -13.99 -7.87 -7.54
N LEU A 125 -13.98 -9.18 -7.72
CA LEU A 125 -13.63 -10.21 -6.75
C LEU A 125 -12.10 -10.30 -6.66
N MET A 126 -11.51 -9.33 -5.96
CA MET A 126 -10.05 -9.13 -5.91
C MET A 126 -9.31 -10.19 -5.08
N PHE A 127 -9.98 -10.75 -4.05
CA PHE A 127 -9.34 -11.66 -3.10
C PHE A 127 -9.99 -13.03 -3.09
N ALA A 128 -9.24 -14.04 -2.62
CA ALA A 128 -9.79 -15.36 -2.38
C ALA A 128 -10.87 -15.32 -1.27
N PRO A 129 -11.86 -16.24 -1.30
CA PRO A 129 -12.82 -16.40 -0.22
C PRO A 129 -12.11 -16.55 1.13
N GLY A 130 -12.58 -15.82 2.14
CA GLY A 130 -11.99 -15.84 3.48
C GLY A 130 -10.69 -15.04 3.63
N TRP A 131 -10.21 -14.35 2.60
CA TRP A 131 -9.11 -13.41 2.76
C TRP A 131 -9.46 -12.32 3.79
N HIS A 132 -8.50 -11.97 4.65
CA HIS A 132 -8.66 -10.91 5.63
C HIS A 132 -7.38 -10.07 5.71
N PRO A 133 -7.46 -8.73 5.85
CA PRO A 133 -6.28 -7.88 5.81
C PRO A 133 -5.37 -7.98 7.05
N VAL A 134 -5.93 -8.36 8.20
CA VAL A 134 -5.19 -8.41 9.48
C VAL A 134 -5.17 -9.78 10.14
N ALA A 135 -5.93 -10.75 9.62
CA ALA A 135 -5.99 -12.11 10.16
C ALA A 135 -5.58 -13.12 9.08
N ALA A 136 -5.16 -14.32 9.49
CA ALA A 136 -4.73 -15.36 8.56
C ALA A 136 -5.85 -15.77 7.59
N SER A 137 -7.09 -15.87 8.07
CA SER A 137 -8.29 -16.09 7.26
C SER A 137 -9.58 -15.84 8.04
N CYS A 138 -10.71 -15.71 7.35
CA CYS A 138 -12.06 -15.71 7.90
C CYS A 138 -12.72 -17.09 7.64
N PRO A 139 -12.91 -17.93 8.67
CA PRO A 139 -13.39 -19.31 8.52
C PRO A 139 -14.76 -19.44 7.84
N CYS A 140 -15.61 -18.41 7.95
CA CYS A 140 -16.95 -18.42 7.37
C CYS A 140 -17.04 -17.71 6.00
N GLY A 141 -15.91 -17.25 5.44
CA GLY A 141 -15.89 -16.43 4.23
C GLY A 141 -16.40 -17.15 2.99
N GLU A 142 -16.03 -18.42 2.78
CA GLU A 142 -16.51 -19.22 1.65
C GLU A 142 -18.03 -19.41 1.67
N ALA A 143 -18.57 -19.80 2.84
CA ALA A 143 -20.00 -20.00 3.01
C ALA A 143 -20.79 -18.70 2.77
N ALA A 144 -20.22 -17.53 3.08
CA ALA A 144 -20.81 -16.23 2.79
C ALA A 144 -20.94 -15.98 1.28
N TYR A 145 -19.86 -16.25 0.54
CA TYR A 145 -19.88 -16.13 -0.91
C TYR A 145 -20.87 -17.10 -1.56
N VAL A 146 -20.91 -18.37 -1.14
CA VAL A 146 -21.88 -19.35 -1.69
C VAL A 146 -23.32 -18.85 -1.53
N ARG A 147 -23.69 -18.39 -0.33
CA ARG A 147 -25.04 -17.86 -0.07
C ARG A 147 -25.34 -16.62 -0.91
N ALA A 148 -24.42 -15.67 -0.95
CA ALA A 148 -24.62 -14.42 -1.69
C ALA A 148 -24.71 -14.67 -3.20
N LEU A 149 -23.81 -15.49 -3.76
CA LEU A 149 -23.78 -15.81 -5.19
C LEU A 149 -25.04 -16.53 -5.64
N ALA A 150 -25.57 -17.47 -4.85
CA ALA A 150 -26.84 -18.13 -5.15
C ALA A 150 -28.00 -17.12 -5.26
N ARG A 151 -28.03 -16.12 -4.36
CA ARG A 151 -29.06 -15.06 -4.36
C ARG A 151 -28.87 -14.05 -5.48
N LEU A 152 -27.62 -13.78 -5.86
CA LEU A 152 -27.25 -12.82 -6.89
C LEU A 152 -27.29 -13.40 -8.32
N ALA A 153 -27.25 -14.72 -8.48
CA ALA A 153 -27.22 -15.39 -9.77
C ALA A 153 -28.32 -14.92 -10.76
N PRO A 154 -29.59 -14.68 -10.36
CA PRO A 154 -30.62 -14.17 -11.26
C PRO A 154 -30.36 -12.75 -11.80
N LEU A 155 -29.40 -12.02 -11.21
CA LEU A 155 -29.04 -10.65 -11.63
C LEU A 155 -27.85 -10.61 -12.58
N CYS A 156 -27.07 -11.70 -12.64
CA CYS A 156 -25.85 -11.79 -13.42
C CYS A 156 -26.11 -11.60 -14.92
N GLY A 157 -25.22 -10.87 -15.60
CA GLY A 157 -25.30 -10.60 -17.04
C GLY A 157 -26.29 -9.49 -17.42
N ARG A 158 -27.07 -8.97 -16.47
CA ARG A 158 -28.03 -7.87 -16.71
C ARG A 158 -27.83 -6.68 -15.79
N TRP A 159 -27.87 -6.90 -14.48
CA TRP A 159 -27.67 -5.85 -13.47
C TRP A 159 -26.38 -6.05 -12.69
N LEU A 160 -25.88 -7.27 -12.59
CA LEU A 160 -24.66 -7.60 -11.89
C LEU A 160 -23.64 -8.22 -12.85
N PHE A 161 -22.40 -7.78 -12.75
CA PHE A 161 -21.28 -8.28 -13.53
C PHE A 161 -20.14 -8.61 -12.58
N LEU A 162 -19.85 -9.90 -12.44
CA LEU A 162 -18.78 -10.39 -11.59
C LEU A 162 -17.48 -10.46 -12.39
N CYS A 163 -16.42 -9.88 -11.84
CA CYS A 163 -15.10 -9.87 -12.45
C CYS A 163 -14.05 -10.38 -11.47
N ALA A 164 -12.97 -10.96 -11.98
CA ALA A 164 -11.78 -11.32 -11.20
C ALA A 164 -10.51 -10.81 -11.91
N GLU A 165 -9.46 -10.54 -11.13
CA GLU A 165 -8.18 -10.08 -11.68
C GLU A 165 -7.49 -11.18 -12.51
N THR A 166 -7.55 -12.42 -12.01
CA THR A 166 -6.87 -13.58 -12.59
C THR A 166 -7.85 -14.72 -12.85
N GLU A 167 -7.49 -15.58 -13.80
CA GLU A 167 -8.28 -16.78 -14.10
C GLU A 167 -8.32 -17.76 -12.93
N ALA A 168 -7.25 -17.83 -12.12
CA ALA A 168 -7.23 -18.66 -10.92
C ALA A 168 -8.28 -18.21 -9.89
N VAL A 169 -8.40 -16.89 -9.64
CA VAL A 169 -9.44 -16.34 -8.76
C VAL A 169 -10.83 -16.53 -9.39
N ALA A 170 -10.97 -16.31 -10.70
CA ALA A 170 -12.23 -16.55 -11.40
C ALA A 170 -12.71 -18.00 -11.22
N GLN A 171 -11.83 -18.98 -11.37
CA GLN A 171 -12.15 -20.40 -11.17
C GLN A 171 -12.55 -20.73 -9.73
N VAL A 172 -11.93 -20.10 -8.73
CA VAL A 172 -12.36 -20.24 -7.34
C VAL A 172 -13.82 -19.83 -7.20
N TYR A 173 -14.21 -18.66 -7.70
CA TYR A 173 -15.59 -18.18 -7.58
C TYR A 173 -16.58 -18.96 -8.44
N ARG A 174 -16.19 -19.44 -9.62
CA ARG A 174 -17.03 -20.35 -10.43
C ARG A 174 -17.32 -21.66 -9.68
N ARG A 175 -16.33 -22.22 -8.97
CA ARG A 175 -16.54 -23.39 -8.10
C ARG A 175 -17.50 -23.11 -6.93
N LEU A 176 -17.57 -21.86 -6.47
CA LEU A 176 -18.55 -21.42 -5.47
C LEU A 176 -19.95 -21.11 -6.04
N GLY A 177 -20.16 -21.33 -7.34
CA GLY A 177 -21.46 -21.15 -7.98
C GLY A 177 -21.68 -19.79 -8.65
N ALA A 178 -20.63 -18.98 -8.85
CA ALA A 178 -20.75 -17.77 -9.66
C ALA A 178 -20.97 -18.15 -11.14
N PRO A 179 -22.08 -17.74 -11.79
CA PRO A 179 -22.45 -18.22 -13.12
C PRO A 179 -21.50 -17.71 -14.21
N ASP A 180 -21.06 -16.45 -14.14
CA ASP A 180 -20.20 -15.81 -15.14
C ASP A 180 -19.23 -14.84 -14.48
N VAL A 181 -17.97 -15.27 -14.31
CA VAL A 181 -16.89 -14.41 -13.79
C VAL A 181 -15.97 -14.03 -14.93
N SER A 182 -16.01 -12.76 -15.32
CA SER A 182 -15.18 -12.16 -16.37
C SER A 182 -13.80 -11.79 -15.86
N LEU A 183 -12.81 -11.67 -16.75
CA LEU A 183 -11.49 -11.17 -16.39
C LEU A 183 -11.46 -9.65 -16.49
N LEU A 184 -10.99 -9.02 -15.40
CA LEU A 184 -10.78 -7.58 -15.33
C LEU A 184 -9.51 -7.33 -14.53
N SER A 185 -8.39 -7.21 -15.24
CA SER A 185 -7.08 -6.97 -14.65
C SER A 185 -7.03 -5.60 -13.99
N ILE A 186 -6.43 -5.48 -12.82
CA ILE A 186 -6.24 -4.19 -12.15
C ILE A 186 -5.35 -3.30 -13.04
N PRO A 187 -5.72 -2.03 -13.29
CA PRO A 187 -4.93 -1.14 -14.11
C PRO A 187 -3.57 -0.91 -13.45
N THR A 188 -2.52 -0.93 -14.27
CA THR A 188 -1.20 -0.49 -13.83
C THR A 188 -1.16 1.04 -13.84
N PRO A 189 -0.62 1.68 -12.79
CA PRO A 189 -0.48 3.11 -12.76
C PRO A 189 0.19 3.69 -14.01
N ALA A 190 -0.34 4.78 -14.54
CA ALA A 190 0.40 5.60 -15.50
C ALA A 190 1.66 6.14 -14.82
N MET A 191 2.83 5.85 -15.39
CA MET A 191 4.11 6.23 -14.82
C MET A 191 5.03 6.79 -15.89
N ASP A 192 5.77 7.83 -15.53
CA ASP A 192 6.82 8.37 -16.38
C ASP A 192 7.99 7.40 -16.45
N ILE A 193 8.40 7.07 -17.67
CA ILE A 193 9.54 6.19 -17.90
C ILE A 193 10.81 7.01 -17.70
N VAL A 194 11.36 6.95 -16.49
CA VAL A 194 12.67 7.51 -16.20
C VAL A 194 13.71 6.42 -16.47
N ARG A 195 14.31 6.43 -17.68
CA ARG A 195 15.47 5.58 -17.97
C ARG A 195 16.70 6.17 -17.30
N ARG A 196 17.43 5.38 -16.51
CA ARG A 196 18.70 5.81 -15.91
C ARG A 196 19.91 5.09 -16.51
N PRO A 197 21.09 5.75 -16.53
CA PRO A 197 22.35 5.11 -16.88
C PRO A 197 22.71 3.99 -15.89
N ALA A 198 23.57 3.08 -16.34
CA ALA A 198 24.17 2.06 -15.49
C ALA A 198 24.80 2.67 -14.22
N ALA A 199 24.90 1.87 -13.15
CA ALA A 199 25.56 2.31 -11.93
C ALA A 199 27.01 2.75 -12.26
N PRO A 200 27.48 3.90 -11.74
CA PRO A 200 28.81 4.43 -12.06
C PRO A 200 29.96 3.48 -11.71
N ASP A 201 29.74 2.58 -10.75
CA ASP A 201 30.72 1.62 -10.23
C ASP A 201 30.62 0.23 -10.87
N GLY A 202 29.76 0.07 -11.89
CA GLY A 202 29.57 -1.20 -12.60
C GLY A 202 28.82 -2.28 -11.82
N ARG A 203 28.34 -1.99 -10.59
CA ARG A 203 27.56 -2.95 -9.80
C ARG A 203 26.12 -3.04 -10.28
N SER A 204 25.53 -4.23 -10.17
CA SER A 204 24.09 -4.40 -10.45
C SER A 204 23.25 -3.78 -9.34
N ARG A 205 22.02 -3.35 -9.65
CA ARG A 205 21.07 -2.88 -8.62
C ARG A 205 19.95 -3.89 -8.49
N LEU A 206 19.82 -4.53 -7.33
CA LEU A 206 18.75 -5.47 -7.06
C LEU A 206 17.74 -4.82 -6.14
N ALA A 207 16.46 -4.93 -6.46
CA ALA A 207 15.41 -4.29 -5.67
C ALA A 207 14.46 -5.29 -5.04
N MET A 208 14.13 -5.08 -3.77
CA MET A 208 13.06 -5.78 -3.06
C MET A 208 12.14 -4.73 -2.44
N LEU A 209 11.02 -4.48 -3.11
CA LEU A 209 10.16 -3.32 -2.88
C LEU A 209 8.76 -3.73 -2.39
N GLY A 210 8.01 -2.74 -1.92
CA GLY A 210 6.65 -2.90 -1.42
C GLY A 210 6.58 -3.37 0.03
N PHE A 211 5.40 -3.88 0.39
CA PHE A 211 5.12 -4.28 1.78
C PHE A 211 6.01 -5.43 2.25
N SER A 212 6.75 -5.21 3.33
CA SER A 212 7.58 -6.19 4.04
C SER A 212 6.68 -7.17 4.78
N LYS A 213 6.50 -8.35 4.19
CA LYS A 213 5.76 -9.46 4.80
C LYS A 213 6.47 -10.77 4.59
N ARG A 214 6.17 -11.74 5.45
CA ARG A 214 6.69 -13.10 5.33
C ARG A 214 6.28 -13.76 4.01
N GLU A 215 5.02 -13.66 3.60
CA GLU A 215 4.54 -14.27 2.35
C GLU A 215 5.08 -13.57 1.09
N LYS A 216 5.67 -12.38 1.23
CA LYS A 216 6.41 -11.69 0.15
C LYS A 216 7.91 -12.00 0.17
N GLY A 217 8.34 -12.89 1.07
CA GLY A 217 9.71 -13.36 1.20
C GLY A 217 10.68 -12.36 1.83
N PHE A 218 10.19 -11.34 2.54
CA PHE A 218 11.09 -10.34 3.16
C PHE A 218 12.08 -10.99 4.16
N HIS A 219 11.62 -12.04 4.84
CA HIS A 219 12.42 -12.88 5.73
C HIS A 219 13.62 -13.59 5.06
N LEU A 220 13.61 -13.73 3.72
CA LEU A 220 14.68 -14.39 2.97
C LEU A 220 15.84 -13.45 2.63
N LEU A 221 15.64 -12.13 2.68
CA LEU A 221 16.57 -11.13 2.18
C LEU A 221 17.99 -11.26 2.74
N PRO A 222 18.23 -11.37 4.06
CA PRO A 222 19.61 -11.47 4.58
C PRO A 222 20.35 -12.71 4.06
N ARG A 223 19.65 -13.84 3.90
CA ARG A 223 20.24 -15.08 3.36
C ARG A 223 20.48 -14.96 1.86
N LEU A 224 19.55 -14.36 1.13
CA LEU A 224 19.66 -14.12 -0.30
C LEU A 224 20.85 -13.21 -0.64
N MET A 225 21.05 -12.13 0.13
CA MET A 225 22.21 -11.23 -0.04
C MET A 225 23.53 -12.01 0.08
N ARG A 226 23.63 -12.91 1.06
CA ARG A 226 24.82 -13.78 1.23
C ARG A 226 24.98 -14.78 0.08
N ALA A 227 23.90 -15.41 -0.37
CA ALA A 227 23.92 -16.36 -1.48
C ALA A 227 24.34 -15.69 -2.80
N CYS A 228 23.91 -14.44 -3.02
CA CYS A 228 24.35 -13.62 -4.16
C CYS A 228 25.84 -13.30 -4.07
N ALA A 229 26.32 -12.84 -2.90
CA ALA A 229 27.74 -12.54 -2.69
C ALA A 229 28.63 -13.78 -2.91
N ALA A 230 28.19 -14.96 -2.45
CA ALA A 230 28.92 -16.23 -2.64
C ALA A 230 29.04 -16.63 -4.12
N ARG A 231 28.14 -16.15 -5.00
CA ARG A 231 28.17 -16.35 -6.45
C ARG A 231 28.90 -15.24 -7.21
N GLY A 232 29.51 -14.29 -6.51
CA GLY A 232 30.16 -13.13 -7.13
C GLY A 232 29.18 -12.10 -7.71
N VAL A 233 27.89 -12.17 -7.35
CA VAL A 233 26.91 -11.15 -7.72
C VAL A 233 27.11 -9.93 -6.82
N THR A 234 27.92 -8.98 -7.30
CA THR A 234 28.12 -7.70 -6.61
C THR A 234 26.95 -6.77 -6.94
N ALA A 235 26.08 -6.54 -5.95
CA ALA A 235 24.89 -5.71 -6.11
C ALA A 235 24.73 -4.65 -5.02
N HIS A 236 24.16 -3.52 -5.41
CA HIS A 236 23.53 -2.56 -4.51
C HIS A 236 22.06 -2.93 -4.34
N TRP A 237 21.62 -3.08 -3.11
CA TRP A 237 20.25 -3.48 -2.78
C TRP A 237 19.36 -2.28 -2.53
N LEU A 238 18.31 -2.11 -3.33
CA LEU A 238 17.26 -1.14 -3.10
C LEU A 238 16.14 -1.83 -2.32
N VAL A 239 16.01 -1.54 -1.02
CA VAL A 239 15.08 -2.24 -0.14
C VAL A 239 14.05 -1.27 0.39
N GLN A 240 12.76 -1.62 0.23
CA GLN A 240 11.69 -0.91 0.92
C GLN A 240 11.27 -1.69 2.17
N ALA A 241 11.43 -1.07 3.35
CA ALA A 241 10.94 -1.57 4.63
C ALA A 241 9.58 -0.92 4.96
N LEU A 242 8.49 -1.57 4.56
CA LEU A 242 7.12 -1.12 4.79
C LEU A 242 6.32 -2.22 5.49
N HIS A 243 6.10 -2.12 6.80
CA HIS A 243 5.23 -3.04 7.52
C HIS A 243 4.26 -2.29 8.44
N PHE A 244 3.20 -2.98 8.87
CA PHE A 244 2.27 -2.51 9.90
C PHE A 244 2.26 -3.53 11.03
N GLY A 245 2.24 -3.05 12.28
CA GLY A 245 2.25 -3.90 13.47
C GLY A 245 3.63 -4.45 13.84
N ASP A 246 3.64 -5.22 14.93
CA ASP A 246 4.84 -5.69 15.64
C ASP A 246 5.33 -7.05 15.13
N ASP A 247 5.48 -7.20 13.80
CA ASP A 247 6.20 -8.36 13.26
C ASP A 247 7.69 -8.22 13.62
N VAL A 248 8.08 -8.86 14.74
CA VAL A 248 9.42 -8.76 15.35
C VAL A 248 10.49 -9.19 14.33
N ASP A 249 10.25 -10.25 13.58
CA ASP A 249 11.19 -10.76 12.57
C ASP A 249 11.46 -9.70 11.48
N ILE A 250 10.42 -9.04 10.98
CA ILE A 250 10.54 -8.01 9.94
C ILE A 250 11.23 -6.75 10.48
N SER A 251 10.95 -6.40 11.74
CA SER A 251 11.57 -5.27 12.42
C SER A 251 13.08 -5.49 12.61
N ASP A 252 13.48 -6.68 13.06
CA ASP A 252 14.89 -7.05 13.27
C ASP A 252 15.66 -7.10 11.95
N ILE A 253 15.06 -7.64 10.89
CA ILE A 253 15.67 -7.63 9.55
C ILE A 253 15.87 -6.20 9.08
N SER A 254 14.86 -5.34 9.21
CA SER A 254 14.95 -3.94 8.77
C SER A 254 16.04 -3.18 9.54
N ALA A 255 16.14 -3.41 10.85
CA ALA A 255 17.21 -2.83 11.68
C ALA A 255 18.60 -3.30 11.25
N GLY A 256 18.76 -4.58 10.90
CA GLY A 256 20.03 -5.14 10.42
C GLY A 256 20.49 -4.62 9.04
N LEU A 257 19.62 -3.92 8.31
CA LEU A 257 19.95 -3.29 7.02
C LEU A 257 20.43 -1.83 7.16
N VAL A 258 20.15 -1.18 8.29
CA VAL A 258 20.50 0.23 8.52
C VAL A 258 22.02 0.42 8.50
N GLY A 259 22.49 1.41 7.73
CA GLY A 259 23.90 1.80 7.67
C GLY A 259 24.81 0.88 6.84
N ARG A 260 24.25 -0.15 6.19
CA ARG A 260 25.02 -1.00 5.27
C ARG A 260 25.34 -0.25 3.97
N GLU A 261 26.61 -0.27 3.56
CA GLU A 261 27.06 0.41 2.34
C GLU A 261 26.49 -0.20 1.04
N ASP A 262 26.13 -1.48 1.07
CA ASP A 262 25.55 -2.22 -0.06
C ASP A 262 24.02 -2.13 -0.12
N VAL A 263 23.38 -1.33 0.75
CA VAL A 263 21.92 -1.20 0.85
C VAL A 263 21.48 0.26 0.82
N HIS A 264 20.59 0.58 -0.11
CA HIS A 264 19.75 1.77 -0.04
C HIS A 264 18.39 1.38 0.56
N LEU A 265 18.23 1.68 1.85
CA LEU A 265 17.01 1.38 2.60
C LEU A 265 16.04 2.55 2.55
N VAL A 266 14.81 2.29 2.11
CA VAL A 266 13.70 3.24 2.15
C VAL A 266 12.66 2.73 3.15
N THR A 267 12.33 3.54 4.15
CA THR A 267 11.37 3.16 5.19
C THR A 267 9.98 3.71 4.89
N GLY A 268 8.95 2.91 5.18
CA GLY A 268 7.57 3.32 5.03
C GLY A 268 7.05 3.33 3.59
N ALA A 269 5.90 3.97 3.42
CA ALA A 269 5.23 4.08 2.12
C ALA A 269 5.86 5.24 1.33
N VAL A 270 6.04 5.04 0.03
CA VAL A 270 6.63 6.05 -0.87
C VAL A 270 5.63 6.48 -1.92
N GLU A 271 5.75 7.71 -2.40
CA GLU A 271 4.96 8.19 -3.53
C GLU A 271 5.23 7.35 -4.79
N GLN A 272 4.22 7.23 -5.66
CA GLN A 272 4.29 6.45 -6.89
C GLN A 272 5.46 6.85 -7.80
N GLY A 273 5.79 8.14 -7.90
CA GLY A 273 6.93 8.60 -8.70
C GLY A 273 8.27 8.11 -8.16
N HIS A 274 8.42 8.08 -6.83
CA HIS A 274 9.61 7.53 -6.18
C HIS A 274 9.66 6.00 -6.33
N LEU A 275 8.54 5.29 -6.16
CA LEU A 275 8.49 3.85 -6.41
C LEU A 275 8.90 3.50 -7.84
N ALA A 276 8.37 4.24 -8.82
CA ALA A 276 8.76 4.09 -10.22
C ALA A 276 10.26 4.33 -10.43
N HIS A 277 10.84 5.32 -9.75
CA HIS A 277 12.27 5.58 -9.79
C HIS A 277 13.09 4.40 -9.23
N LEU A 278 12.68 3.81 -8.11
CA LEU A 278 13.36 2.65 -7.53
C LEU A 278 13.29 1.44 -8.47
N ILE A 279 12.12 1.22 -9.10
CA ILE A 279 11.92 0.13 -10.07
C ILE A 279 12.79 0.33 -11.31
N THR A 280 12.81 1.53 -11.91
CA THR A 280 13.62 1.78 -13.11
C THR A 280 15.12 1.91 -12.82
N ALA A 281 15.51 2.19 -11.58
CA ALA A 281 16.90 2.18 -11.14
C ALA A 281 17.44 0.76 -10.94
N ALA A 282 16.59 -0.25 -10.79
CA ALA A 282 16.97 -1.63 -10.57
C ALA A 282 17.35 -2.33 -11.88
N SER A 283 18.44 -3.12 -11.86
CA SER A 283 18.76 -4.11 -12.89
C SER A 283 17.74 -5.26 -12.90
N ALA A 284 17.23 -5.63 -11.73
CA ALA A 284 16.14 -6.59 -11.57
C ALA A 284 15.40 -6.37 -10.25
N VAL A 285 14.11 -6.70 -10.23
CA VAL A 285 13.28 -6.71 -9.01
C VAL A 285 13.05 -8.15 -8.56
N VAL A 286 13.38 -8.45 -7.31
CA VAL A 286 13.25 -9.78 -6.72
C VAL A 286 11.92 -9.85 -5.97
N LEU A 287 11.08 -10.82 -6.35
CA LEU A 287 9.74 -11.05 -5.80
C LEU A 287 9.64 -12.50 -5.29
N PRO A 288 10.26 -12.82 -4.13
CA PRO A 288 10.35 -14.17 -3.60
C PRO A 288 9.06 -14.55 -2.85
N TYR A 289 7.94 -14.51 -3.56
CA TYR A 289 6.61 -14.63 -2.97
C TYR A 289 6.26 -16.11 -2.72
N ASP A 290 5.61 -16.38 -1.59
CA ASP A 290 5.13 -17.70 -1.24
C ASP A 290 4.09 -18.20 -2.26
N PRO A 291 4.33 -19.30 -2.99
CA PRO A 291 3.39 -19.87 -3.94
C PRO A 291 2.05 -20.24 -3.31
N ALA A 292 2.01 -20.63 -2.04
CA ALA A 292 0.74 -20.92 -1.35
C ALA A 292 -0.18 -19.68 -1.28
N SER A 293 0.42 -18.48 -1.19
CA SER A 293 -0.30 -17.21 -1.12
C SER A 293 -0.49 -16.54 -2.49
N TYR A 294 0.41 -16.79 -3.44
CA TYR A 294 0.48 -16.08 -4.74
C TYR A 294 0.28 -16.96 -5.97
N ALA A 295 -0.12 -18.23 -5.84
CA ALA A 295 -0.45 -19.08 -6.98
C ALA A 295 -1.51 -18.46 -7.89
N GLY A 296 -2.58 -17.91 -7.29
CA GLY A 296 -3.67 -17.27 -8.03
C GLY A 296 -3.73 -15.75 -7.92
N ARG A 297 -2.90 -15.13 -7.08
CA ARG A 297 -3.02 -13.71 -6.73
C ARG A 297 -2.14 -12.82 -7.60
N GLY A 298 -2.71 -11.74 -8.12
CA GLY A 298 -1.95 -10.70 -8.83
C GLY A 298 -1.00 -9.91 -7.90
N SER A 299 -0.07 -9.18 -8.51
CA SER A 299 0.86 -8.31 -7.80
C SER A 299 0.97 -6.98 -8.52
N SER A 300 0.49 -5.90 -7.90
CA SER A 300 0.62 -4.53 -8.41
C SER A 300 2.08 -4.18 -8.68
N LEU A 301 2.98 -4.53 -7.75
CA LEU A 301 4.41 -4.30 -7.90
C LEU A 301 4.98 -5.03 -9.13
N PHE A 302 4.59 -6.29 -9.37
CA PHE A 302 5.01 -7.00 -10.58
C PHE A 302 4.50 -6.31 -11.84
N SER A 303 3.21 -5.95 -11.88
CA SER A 303 2.62 -5.22 -13.01
C SER A 303 3.32 -3.89 -13.27
N GLU A 304 3.72 -3.17 -12.23
CA GLU A 304 4.51 -1.94 -12.34
C GLU A 304 5.92 -2.19 -12.89
N CYS A 305 6.59 -3.26 -12.45
CA CYS A 305 7.89 -3.67 -13.00
C CYS A 305 7.81 -3.96 -14.50
N VAL A 306 6.82 -4.76 -14.91
CA VAL A 306 6.62 -5.09 -16.33
C VAL A 306 6.28 -3.84 -17.14
N ALA A 307 5.40 -2.98 -16.61
CA ALA A 307 5.04 -1.73 -17.25
C ALA A 307 6.19 -0.74 -17.35
N LEU A 308 7.19 -0.79 -16.46
CA LEU A 308 8.39 0.05 -16.52
C LEU A 308 9.52 -0.60 -17.34
N GLY A 309 9.35 -1.86 -17.74
CA GLY A 309 10.35 -2.61 -18.50
C GLY A 309 11.52 -3.08 -17.64
N THR A 310 11.29 -3.32 -16.35
CA THR A 310 12.27 -3.88 -15.43
C THR A 310 12.04 -5.39 -15.30
N PRO A 311 13.04 -6.24 -15.57
CA PRO A 311 12.90 -7.68 -15.43
C PRO A 311 12.80 -8.09 -13.95
N CYS A 312 12.20 -9.27 -13.70
CA CYS A 312 11.99 -9.77 -12.34
C CYS A 312 12.66 -11.11 -12.08
N VAL A 313 12.88 -11.44 -10.81
CA VAL A 313 13.12 -12.82 -10.34
C VAL A 313 11.94 -13.20 -9.47
N VAL A 314 11.24 -14.28 -9.81
CA VAL A 314 9.96 -14.65 -9.20
C VAL A 314 9.96 -16.09 -8.71
N SER A 315 9.19 -16.39 -7.67
CA SER A 315 9.03 -17.78 -7.23
C SER A 315 8.21 -18.59 -8.23
N ALA A 316 8.66 -19.81 -8.53
CA ALA A 316 7.92 -20.77 -9.33
C ALA A 316 6.57 -21.10 -8.67
N GLY A 317 5.56 -21.40 -9.48
CA GLY A 317 4.20 -21.69 -8.98
C GLY A 317 3.38 -20.46 -8.58
N THR A 318 3.87 -19.25 -8.83
CA THR A 318 3.11 -18.00 -8.64
C THR A 318 2.46 -17.51 -9.94
N ALA A 319 1.44 -16.66 -9.84
CA ALA A 319 0.82 -16.01 -11.01
C ALA A 319 1.83 -15.22 -11.87
N MET A 320 2.88 -14.66 -11.23
CA MET A 320 3.95 -13.94 -11.93
C MET A 320 4.82 -14.88 -12.77
N ALA A 321 5.15 -16.07 -12.25
CA ALA A 321 5.87 -17.08 -13.01
C ALA A 321 5.06 -17.58 -14.22
N VAL A 322 3.73 -17.70 -14.07
CA VAL A 322 2.82 -18.01 -15.18
C VAL A 322 2.83 -16.90 -16.24
N ALA A 323 2.72 -15.64 -15.84
CA ALA A 323 2.78 -14.50 -16.76
C ALA A 323 4.11 -14.43 -17.53
N ALA A 324 5.23 -14.69 -16.86
CA ALA A 324 6.56 -14.76 -17.49
C ALA A 324 6.65 -15.92 -18.50
N SER A 325 6.17 -17.11 -18.12
CA SER A 325 6.15 -18.29 -19.01
C SER A 325 5.25 -18.09 -20.24
N ALA A 326 4.19 -17.29 -20.10
CA ALA A 326 3.31 -16.89 -21.20
C ALA A 326 3.90 -15.77 -22.09
N GLY A 327 5.14 -15.35 -21.86
CA GLY A 327 5.81 -14.30 -22.63
C GLY A 327 5.28 -12.89 -22.38
N GLN A 328 4.53 -12.68 -21.29
CA GLN A 328 3.97 -11.37 -20.96
C GLN A 328 4.94 -10.48 -20.17
N ALA A 329 5.97 -11.09 -19.60
CA ALA A 329 7.00 -10.44 -18.80
C ALA A 329 8.35 -11.15 -18.98
N VAL A 330 9.43 -10.46 -18.66
CA VAL A 330 10.76 -11.10 -18.54
C VAL A 330 11.02 -11.37 -17.07
N ALA A 331 11.03 -12.64 -16.70
CA ALA A 331 11.46 -13.05 -15.38
C ALA A 331 12.16 -14.41 -15.40
N GLU A 332 13.11 -14.59 -14.50
CA GLU A 332 13.64 -15.90 -14.13
C GLU A 332 12.87 -16.45 -12.94
N SER A 333 12.54 -17.74 -12.96
CA SER A 333 11.86 -18.42 -11.86
C SER A 333 12.83 -19.22 -10.99
N PHE A 334 12.55 -19.31 -9.69
CA PHE A 334 13.30 -20.15 -8.75
C PHE A 334 12.35 -20.96 -7.84
N ALA A 335 12.82 -22.06 -7.26
CA ALA A 335 12.08 -22.86 -6.31
C ALA A 335 11.98 -22.16 -4.94
N TYR A 336 10.77 -21.82 -4.49
CA TYR A 336 10.59 -21.24 -3.16
C TYR A 336 10.65 -22.31 -2.05
N PRO A 337 11.28 -22.05 -0.89
CA PRO A 337 11.98 -20.83 -0.46
C PRO A 337 13.52 -20.92 -0.65
N ASP A 338 14.01 -21.59 -1.69
CA ASP A 338 15.44 -21.82 -1.92
C ASP A 338 16.16 -20.54 -2.37
N VAL A 339 16.93 -19.97 -1.44
CA VAL A 339 17.71 -18.75 -1.67
C VAL A 339 18.92 -18.98 -2.57
N GLU A 340 19.42 -20.22 -2.64
CA GLU A 340 20.55 -20.57 -3.50
C GLU A 340 20.08 -20.58 -4.96
N ASP A 341 18.97 -21.27 -5.25
CA ASP A 341 18.35 -21.24 -6.59
C ASP A 341 17.87 -19.82 -6.97
N CYS A 342 17.38 -19.03 -5.99
CA CYS A 342 17.05 -17.63 -6.23
C CYS A 342 18.28 -16.81 -6.66
N ALA A 343 19.43 -17.00 -6.00
CA ALA A 343 20.66 -16.32 -6.36
C ALA A 343 21.20 -16.78 -7.74
N ASP A 344 21.03 -18.07 -8.08
CA ASP A 344 21.34 -18.59 -9.42
C ASP A 344 20.44 -17.98 -10.50
N ALA A 345 19.13 -17.83 -10.22
CA ALA A 345 18.18 -17.16 -11.09
C ALA A 345 18.54 -15.68 -11.31
N ILE A 346 18.96 -14.97 -10.26
CA ILE A 346 19.49 -13.60 -10.36
C ILE A 346 20.71 -13.55 -11.29
N ALA A 347 21.68 -14.45 -11.08
CA ALA A 347 22.90 -14.47 -11.89
C ALA A 347 22.59 -14.72 -13.38
N ARG A 348 21.71 -15.69 -13.69
CA ARG A 348 21.25 -15.96 -15.07
C ARG A 348 20.56 -14.75 -15.69
N LEU A 349 19.66 -14.09 -14.96
CA LEU A 349 18.92 -12.94 -15.44
C LEU A 349 19.86 -11.77 -15.78
N LEU A 350 20.85 -11.50 -14.93
CA LEU A 350 21.81 -10.41 -15.09
C LEU A 350 22.84 -10.66 -16.20
N ALA A 351 23.16 -11.91 -16.50
CA ALA A 351 24.10 -12.26 -17.57
C ALA A 351 23.52 -12.12 -18.99
N GLY A 352 22.18 -12.07 -19.11
CA GLY A 352 21.48 -12.03 -20.39
C GLY A 352 21.12 -10.62 -20.88
N ASP A 353 20.22 -10.59 -21.87
CA ASP A 353 19.65 -9.37 -22.47
C ASP A 353 18.29 -8.99 -21.84
N ALA A 354 18.07 -9.41 -20.58
CA ALA A 354 16.76 -9.34 -19.91
C ALA A 354 16.18 -7.92 -19.89
N ALA A 355 17.01 -6.89 -19.67
CA ALA A 355 16.59 -5.50 -19.68
C ALA A 355 16.05 -5.05 -21.05
N SER A 356 16.71 -5.42 -22.14
CA SER A 356 16.26 -5.08 -23.51
C SER A 356 14.94 -5.77 -23.85
N ARG A 357 14.81 -7.06 -23.50
CA ARG A 357 13.57 -7.82 -23.68
C ARG A 357 12.43 -7.25 -22.83
N ALA A 358 12.68 -6.88 -21.59
CA ALA A 358 11.67 -6.29 -20.70
C ALA A 358 11.19 -4.93 -21.24
N ALA A 359 12.12 -4.10 -21.71
CA ALA A 359 11.79 -2.82 -22.34
C ALA A 359 10.92 -2.97 -23.60
N ALA A 360 11.11 -4.03 -24.39
CA ALA A 360 10.31 -4.33 -25.58
C ALA A 360 8.85 -4.72 -25.24
N LEU A 361 8.63 -5.41 -24.13
CA LEU A 361 7.29 -5.84 -23.69
C LEU A 361 6.52 -4.73 -22.95
N ALA A 362 7.21 -3.79 -22.32
CA ALA A 362 6.62 -2.78 -21.45
C ALA A 362 5.51 -1.95 -22.13
N GLY A 363 5.69 -1.60 -23.42
CA GLY A 363 4.69 -0.85 -24.18
C GLY A 363 3.39 -1.61 -24.38
N GLN A 364 3.48 -2.91 -24.70
CA GLN A 364 2.33 -3.78 -24.88
C GLN A 364 1.60 -4.01 -23.55
N TRP A 365 2.36 -4.20 -22.47
CA TRP A 365 1.78 -4.34 -21.14
C TRP A 365 1.00 -3.09 -20.72
N ARG A 366 1.58 -1.90 -20.85
CA ARG A 366 0.90 -0.63 -20.54
C ARG A 366 -0.37 -0.43 -21.35
N ALA A 367 -0.35 -0.75 -22.65
CA ALA A 367 -1.53 -0.64 -23.48
C ALA A 367 -2.66 -1.56 -22.99
N ARG A 368 -2.33 -2.80 -22.62
CA ARG A 368 -3.27 -3.82 -22.16
C ARG A 368 -3.78 -3.62 -20.72
N HIS A 369 -2.98 -3.00 -19.85
CA HIS A 369 -3.31 -2.81 -18.44
C HIS A 369 -3.48 -1.34 -18.07
N SER A 370 -3.89 -0.50 -19.04
CA SER A 370 -4.14 0.92 -18.80
C SER A 370 -5.48 1.16 -18.08
N PRO A 371 -5.64 2.27 -17.34
CA PRO A 371 -6.94 2.72 -16.83
C PRO A 371 -7.99 2.84 -17.95
N GLU A 372 -7.58 3.28 -19.13
CA GLU A 372 -8.43 3.37 -20.32
C GLU A 372 -8.92 1.99 -20.79
N GLN A 373 -8.02 1.00 -20.84
CA GLN A 373 -8.40 -0.37 -21.15
C GLN A 373 -9.34 -0.94 -20.10
N TYR A 374 -9.08 -0.66 -18.82
CA TYR A 374 -9.92 -1.12 -17.72
C TYR A 374 -11.35 -0.62 -17.86
N VAL A 375 -11.52 0.69 -18.08
CA VAL A 375 -12.84 1.30 -18.31
C VAL A 375 -13.49 0.73 -19.58
N ARG A 376 -12.73 0.58 -20.67
CA ARG A 376 -13.23 -0.02 -21.91
C ARG A 376 -13.81 -1.42 -21.66
N THR A 377 -13.06 -2.29 -20.99
CA THR A 377 -13.50 -3.66 -20.66
C THR A 377 -14.79 -3.64 -19.85
N ILE A 378 -14.93 -2.72 -18.88
CA ILE A 378 -16.17 -2.55 -18.11
C ILE A 378 -17.34 -2.16 -19.01
N LEU A 379 -17.16 -1.16 -19.88
CA LEU A 379 -18.23 -0.67 -20.75
C LEU A 379 -18.69 -1.74 -21.75
N GLU A 380 -17.75 -2.49 -22.32
CA GLU A 380 -18.03 -3.65 -23.18
C GLU A 380 -18.80 -4.73 -22.42
N LEU A 381 -18.37 -5.06 -21.19
CA LEU A 381 -19.01 -6.06 -20.34
C LEU A 381 -20.48 -5.73 -20.04
N ILE A 382 -20.79 -4.45 -19.83
CA ILE A 382 -22.16 -4.01 -19.55
C ILE A 382 -22.97 -3.68 -20.82
N GLY A 383 -22.45 -4.03 -22.00
CA GLY A 383 -23.13 -3.91 -23.29
C GLY A 383 -23.23 -2.48 -23.83
N ILE A 384 -22.40 -1.55 -23.36
CA ILE A 384 -22.31 -0.19 -23.91
C ILE A 384 -21.26 -0.19 -25.02
N ARG A 385 -21.72 -0.17 -26.27
CA ARG A 385 -20.85 0.04 -27.44
C ARG A 385 -20.64 1.55 -27.64
N TRP A 386 -19.48 2.05 -27.23
CA TRP A 386 -19.14 3.47 -27.34
C TRP A 386 -18.11 3.71 -28.45
N ALA A 387 -18.29 4.77 -29.25
CA ALA A 387 -17.25 5.25 -30.17
C ALA A 387 -16.19 5.95 -29.34
N TRP A 388 -15.08 5.27 -29.07
CA TRP A 388 -14.02 5.77 -28.20
C TRP A 388 -13.46 7.09 -28.74
N VAL A 389 -13.56 8.16 -27.95
CA VAL A 389 -12.85 9.41 -28.24
C VAL A 389 -11.52 9.29 -27.53
N SER A 390 -10.42 9.12 -28.27
CA SER A 390 -9.09 9.18 -27.67
C SER A 390 -8.92 10.53 -26.98
N PRO A 391 -8.78 10.58 -25.64
CA PRO A 391 -8.38 11.82 -25.01
C PRO A 391 -7.02 12.19 -25.59
N SER A 392 -6.88 13.43 -26.06
CA SER A 392 -5.59 14.00 -26.44
C SER A 392 -4.66 13.82 -25.24
N ARG A 393 -3.66 12.95 -25.36
CA ARG A 393 -2.65 12.73 -24.32
C ARG A 393 -2.18 14.11 -23.84
N PRO A 394 -2.25 14.44 -22.53
CA PRO A 394 -1.39 15.51 -22.05
C PRO A 394 0.04 15.10 -22.41
N THR A 395 0.70 15.92 -23.22
CA THR A 395 2.13 15.76 -23.50
C THR A 395 2.84 15.65 -22.16
N PRO A 396 3.58 14.56 -21.87
CA PRO A 396 4.36 14.49 -20.64
C PRO A 396 5.23 15.73 -20.59
N ARG A 397 5.12 16.52 -19.51
CA ARG A 397 6.03 17.64 -19.31
C ARG A 397 7.42 17.03 -19.18
N PRO A 398 8.39 17.37 -20.05
CA PRO A 398 9.75 16.90 -19.87
C PRO A 398 10.26 17.50 -18.56
N VAL A 399 10.57 16.65 -17.59
CA VAL A 399 11.38 17.07 -16.43
C VAL A 399 12.77 17.36 -16.99
N LYS A 400 13.13 18.64 -17.09
CA LYS A 400 14.41 19.07 -17.65
C LYS A 400 15.50 18.92 -16.59
N SER A 401 16.06 17.71 -16.51
CA SER A 401 17.26 17.38 -15.72
C SER A 401 17.10 17.39 -14.18
N LEU A 402 18.04 16.71 -13.51
CA LEU A 402 18.12 16.58 -12.04
C LEU A 402 18.16 17.92 -11.29
N ASN A 403 18.53 19.02 -11.94
CA ASN A 403 18.68 20.32 -11.29
C ASN A 403 17.34 21.03 -11.01
N ASP A 404 16.24 20.63 -11.67
CA ASP A 404 14.93 21.26 -11.47
C ASP A 404 14.21 20.79 -10.19
N LEU A 405 14.68 19.70 -9.55
CA LEU A 405 14.18 19.24 -8.24
C LEU A 405 14.81 19.97 -7.04
N HIS A 406 15.87 20.76 -7.27
CA HIS A 406 16.55 21.55 -6.23
C HIS A 406 16.04 23.00 -6.11
N ALA A 407 15.04 23.41 -6.90
CA ALA A 407 14.47 24.75 -6.85
C ALA A 407 13.14 24.80 -6.06
N TYR A 408 13.16 24.39 -4.80
CA TYR A 408 12.31 25.06 -3.82
C TYR A 408 13.11 26.25 -3.28
N PRO A 409 12.58 27.49 -3.30
CA PRO A 409 13.31 28.61 -2.73
C PRO A 409 13.59 28.31 -1.26
N PRO A 410 14.81 28.59 -0.76
CA PRO A 410 15.04 28.54 0.67
C PRO A 410 14.08 29.53 1.32
N LEU A 411 13.18 29.03 2.17
CA LEU A 411 12.47 29.87 3.13
C LEU A 411 13.57 30.56 3.95
N ALA A 412 13.81 31.83 3.65
CA ALA A 412 14.72 32.67 4.40
C ALA A 412 14.16 32.85 5.82
N LEU A 413 14.55 31.96 6.73
CA LEU A 413 14.32 32.07 8.16
C LEU A 413 15.32 33.07 8.75
N ASN A 414 15.16 34.34 8.40
CA ASN A 414 15.81 35.44 9.10
C ASN A 414 14.80 36.15 10.00
N GLN A 415 14.20 35.45 10.98
CA GLN A 415 13.77 35.98 12.29
C GLN A 415 13.50 34.81 13.26
N PRO A 416 13.87 34.91 14.55
CA PRO A 416 13.54 33.89 15.53
C PRO A 416 12.04 33.92 15.82
N GLN A 417 11.29 32.96 15.28
CA GLN A 417 9.89 32.76 15.63
C GLN A 417 9.77 31.54 16.55
N SER A 418 9.42 31.78 17.81
CA SER A 418 8.95 30.76 18.72
C SER A 418 7.55 30.34 18.30
N LEU A 419 7.45 29.24 17.54
CA LEU A 419 6.16 28.68 17.12
C LEU A 419 5.52 27.95 18.32
N ARG A 420 4.58 28.60 19.01
CA ARG A 420 3.69 27.91 19.96
C ARG A 420 2.54 27.27 19.19
N LEU A 421 2.61 25.96 18.96
CA LEU A 421 1.47 25.17 18.50
C LEU A 421 0.52 24.94 19.68
N GLY A 422 -0.65 25.58 19.65
CA GLY A 422 -1.77 25.23 20.53
C GLY A 422 -2.61 24.13 19.87
N MET A 423 -2.66 22.95 20.47
CA MET A 423 -3.53 21.85 20.00
C MET A 423 -4.12 21.08 21.19
N ASP A 424 -5.45 20.90 21.16
CA ASP A 424 -6.19 19.99 22.03
C ASP A 424 -5.99 18.54 21.56
N LEU A 425 -5.52 17.68 22.46
CA LEU A 425 -5.18 16.27 22.21
C LEU A 425 -6.09 15.34 23.02
N LEU A 426 -6.91 14.53 22.32
CA LEU A 426 -7.62 13.32 22.78
C LEU A 426 -7.74 12.39 21.55
N CYS A 427 -6.88 11.38 21.40
CA CYS A 427 -7.00 9.96 21.82
C CYS A 427 -7.77 9.05 20.82
N ASP A 428 -7.27 7.80 20.72
CA ASP A 428 -7.78 6.60 20.02
C ASP A 428 -7.35 6.36 18.56
N GLY A 429 -6.19 5.71 18.42
CA GLY A 429 -5.78 4.99 17.20
C GLY A 429 -4.68 5.67 16.39
N TRP A 430 -3.66 4.88 16.02
CA TRP A 430 -2.60 5.11 15.04
C TRP A 430 -2.74 6.42 14.23
N GLY A 431 -2.14 7.50 14.72
CA GLY A 431 -2.11 8.81 14.07
C GLY A 431 -0.68 9.24 13.79
N ALA A 432 -0.40 9.59 12.54
CA ALA A 432 0.82 10.29 12.12
C ALA A 432 0.40 11.69 11.67
N HIS A 433 1.06 12.73 12.20
CA HIS A 433 0.91 14.11 11.77
C HIS A 433 2.20 14.55 11.08
N GLU A 434 2.06 15.17 9.91
CA GLU A 434 3.16 15.73 9.11
C GLU A 434 2.91 17.22 8.94
N ASP A 435 3.40 18.02 9.89
CA ASP A 435 3.64 19.44 9.67
C ASP A 435 4.84 19.82 10.54
N ALA A 436 5.91 20.30 9.91
CA ALA A 436 7.23 20.64 10.47
C ALA A 436 8.30 19.51 10.56
N GLY A 437 8.27 18.50 9.68
CA GLY A 437 9.36 17.52 9.58
C GLY A 437 9.46 16.58 10.78
N VAL A 438 8.37 16.45 11.55
CA VAL A 438 8.29 15.58 12.71
C VAL A 438 7.11 14.61 12.61
N VAL A 439 7.36 13.29 12.47
CA VAL A 439 6.30 12.27 12.48
C VAL A 439 6.18 11.66 13.88
N LEU A 440 4.98 11.69 14.44
CA LEU A 440 4.65 10.99 15.68
C LEU A 440 3.99 9.65 15.36
N VAL A 441 4.44 8.57 15.99
CA VAL A 441 3.75 7.27 16.00
C VAL A 441 3.64 6.83 17.45
N ALA A 442 2.43 6.77 18.00
CA ALA A 442 2.22 6.34 19.39
C ALA A 442 1.47 5.00 19.45
N ASP A 443 1.88 4.13 20.37
CA ASP A 443 1.16 2.94 20.83
C ASP A 443 0.91 3.04 22.36
N GLU A 444 0.29 2.01 22.95
CA GLU A 444 -0.06 1.99 24.38
C GLU A 444 1.14 1.99 25.33
N ALA A 445 2.38 1.82 24.88
CA ALA A 445 3.56 1.80 25.74
C ALA A 445 4.72 2.66 25.21
N SER A 446 4.61 3.19 23.99
CA SER A 446 5.68 3.92 23.34
C SER A 446 5.24 5.02 22.39
N VAL A 447 6.10 6.04 22.28
CA VAL A 447 5.95 7.14 21.33
C VAL A 447 7.22 7.17 20.51
N ALA A 448 7.09 7.03 19.19
CA ALA A 448 8.13 7.26 18.20
C ALA A 448 8.01 8.68 17.65
N VAL A 449 9.06 9.48 17.75
CA VAL A 449 9.16 10.80 17.09
C VAL A 449 10.19 10.67 15.97
N LEU A 450 9.87 11.13 14.76
CA LEU A 450 10.73 11.10 13.58
C LEU A 450 11.08 12.53 13.18
N ALA A 451 12.22 13.08 13.59
CA ALA A 451 12.61 14.44 13.24
C ALA A 451 13.52 14.47 12.00
N GLN A 452 13.20 15.31 11.01
CA GLN A 452 14.03 15.65 9.85
C GLN A 452 14.35 17.16 9.86
N GLY A 453 15.61 17.53 9.59
CA GLY A 453 16.03 18.93 9.42
C GLY A 453 16.35 19.72 10.71
N ALA A 454 16.53 19.07 11.86
CA ALA A 454 16.94 19.76 13.09
C ALA A 454 18.41 20.22 13.00
N ALA A 455 18.67 21.51 13.30
CA ALA A 455 20.03 22.05 13.34
C ALA A 455 20.86 21.38 14.47
N PRO A 456 22.19 21.24 14.31
CA PRO A 456 23.07 20.76 15.37
C PRO A 456 22.89 21.60 16.64
N GLY A 457 22.55 20.96 17.76
CA GLY A 457 22.33 21.65 19.06
C GLY A 457 20.87 21.87 19.47
N GLY A 458 19.88 21.35 18.73
CA GLY A 458 18.47 21.39 19.16
C GLY A 458 18.16 20.51 20.38
N ARG A 459 17.19 20.92 21.19
CA ARG A 459 16.52 20.10 22.22
C ARG A 459 15.15 19.70 21.74
N LEU A 460 14.73 18.48 22.06
CA LEU A 460 13.37 18.01 21.82
C LEU A 460 12.60 18.04 23.14
N VAL A 461 11.65 18.95 23.25
CA VAL A 461 10.84 19.12 24.45
C VAL A 461 9.52 18.38 24.27
N LEU A 462 9.29 17.39 25.13
CA LEU A 462 8.07 16.60 25.17
C LEU A 462 7.22 17.04 26.36
N THR A 463 5.95 17.28 26.12
CA THR A 463 4.98 17.53 27.18
C THR A 463 4.12 16.27 27.27
N LEU A 464 4.25 15.52 28.36
CA LEU A 464 3.56 14.25 28.57
C LEU A 464 2.50 14.44 29.67
N ALA A 465 1.33 13.85 29.49
CA ALA A 465 0.34 13.60 30.53
C ALA A 465 0.64 12.23 31.13
N ALA A 466 1.29 12.21 32.30
CA ALA A 466 1.48 10.97 33.06
C ALA A 466 0.80 11.10 34.42
N LEU A 467 -0.08 10.14 34.73
CA LEU A 467 -0.88 10.11 35.96
C LEU A 467 -0.26 9.27 37.09
N GLU A 468 0.88 8.61 36.90
CA GLU A 468 1.68 7.97 37.97
C GLU A 468 3.20 8.20 37.77
N PRO A 469 4.05 8.14 38.82
CA PRO A 469 5.50 8.33 38.70
C PRO A 469 6.16 7.20 37.90
N GLY A 470 7.19 7.52 37.09
CA GLY A 470 7.91 6.50 36.33
C GLY A 470 9.23 6.99 35.74
N ALA A 471 9.92 6.09 35.03
CA ALA A 471 11.09 6.41 34.22
C ALA A 471 10.77 6.29 32.73
N LEU A 472 11.33 7.21 31.95
CA LEU A 472 11.20 7.31 30.51
C LEU A 472 12.56 6.95 29.89
N THR A 473 12.63 5.79 29.24
CA THR A 473 13.82 5.42 28.46
C THR A 473 13.73 6.04 27.07
N VAL A 474 14.81 6.67 26.59
CA VAL A 474 14.91 7.22 25.25
C VAL A 474 15.78 6.31 24.38
N ILE A 475 15.19 5.76 23.33
CA ILE A 475 15.87 4.93 22.35
C ILE A 475 15.92 5.70 21.03
N CYS A 476 17.11 5.98 20.52
CA CYS A 476 17.34 6.60 19.21
C CYS A 476 17.90 5.55 18.25
N ASN A 477 17.22 5.30 17.12
CA ASN A 477 17.67 4.37 16.08
C ASN A 477 18.11 2.99 16.65
N GLY A 478 17.36 2.49 17.64
CA GLY A 478 17.62 1.20 18.29
C GLY A 478 18.63 1.23 19.45
N GLN A 479 19.31 2.35 19.69
CA GLN A 479 20.25 2.51 20.81
C GLN A 479 19.64 3.32 21.95
N ARG A 480 19.79 2.84 23.20
CA ARG A 480 19.40 3.61 24.39
C ARG A 480 20.36 4.79 24.53
N VAL A 481 19.83 6.01 24.36
CA VAL A 481 20.62 7.26 24.41
C VAL A 481 20.42 8.03 25.70
N GLY A 482 19.42 7.67 26.50
CA GLY A 482 19.20 8.30 27.80
C GLY A 482 18.03 7.70 28.56
N GLU A 483 17.89 8.14 29.80
CA GLU A 483 16.75 7.83 30.67
C GLU A 483 16.46 9.07 31.53
N THR A 484 15.19 9.38 31.73
CA THR A 484 14.79 10.47 32.61
C THR A 484 13.62 10.04 33.48
N ALA A 485 13.73 10.28 34.78
CA ALA A 485 12.63 10.04 35.72
C ALA A 485 11.65 11.22 35.69
N PHE A 486 10.36 10.94 35.86
CA PHE A 486 9.32 11.95 35.98
C PHE A 486 8.43 11.66 37.20
N GLN A 487 7.91 12.71 37.82
CA GLN A 487 7.00 12.60 38.96
C GLN A 487 5.54 12.74 38.52
N ALA A 488 4.61 12.17 39.30
CA ALA A 488 3.18 12.29 39.07
C ALA A 488 2.75 13.76 38.96
N GLY A 489 1.98 14.10 37.92
CA GLY A 489 1.48 15.45 37.71
C GLY A 489 2.48 16.44 37.08
N ALA A 490 3.71 16.04 36.77
CA ALA A 490 4.64 16.88 36.03
C ALA A 490 4.27 16.91 34.54
N GLY A 491 3.50 17.93 34.13
CA GLY A 491 3.02 18.11 32.77
C GLY A 491 4.07 18.52 31.74
N ARG A 492 5.39 18.36 31.96
CA ARG A 492 6.42 18.67 30.96
C ARG A 492 7.72 17.90 31.22
N VAL A 493 8.16 17.07 30.27
CA VAL A 493 9.41 16.31 30.34
C VAL A 493 10.35 16.80 29.23
N SER A 494 11.31 17.66 29.60
CA SER A 494 12.23 18.22 28.61
C SER A 494 13.45 17.32 28.42
N LEU A 495 13.54 16.66 27.26
CA LEU A 495 14.68 15.83 26.90
C LEU A 495 15.71 16.65 26.12
N ALA A 496 16.90 16.81 26.69
CA ALA A 496 18.03 17.32 25.93
C ALA A 496 18.62 16.15 25.13
N LEU A 497 18.47 16.17 23.81
CA LEU A 497 19.11 15.19 22.93
C LEU A 497 20.41 15.79 22.43
N PRO A 498 21.56 15.09 22.51
CA PRO A 498 22.78 15.54 21.88
C PRO A 498 22.65 15.34 20.37
N VAL A 499 22.12 16.35 19.66
CA VAL A 499 21.96 16.35 18.19
C VAL A 499 23.31 16.39 17.45
N GLY A 500 24.43 16.59 18.17
CA GLY A 500 25.77 16.76 17.60
C GLY A 500 26.42 15.55 16.94
N ALA A 501 25.76 14.38 16.89
CA ALA A 501 26.29 13.18 16.23
C ALA A 501 25.45 12.74 15.01
N TRP A 502 24.42 13.52 14.63
CA TRP A 502 23.37 13.04 13.74
C TRP A 502 23.57 13.64 12.34
N GLY A 503 23.83 12.78 11.35
CA GLY A 503 23.96 13.20 9.95
C GLY A 503 22.68 13.88 9.48
N HIS A 504 22.82 14.95 8.69
CA HIS A 504 21.76 15.86 8.27
C HIS A 504 20.59 15.22 7.47
N ASP A 505 20.68 13.93 7.13
CA ASP A 505 19.78 13.26 6.18
C ASP A 505 19.02 12.05 6.75
N LEU A 506 19.17 11.70 8.03
CA LEU A 506 18.51 10.51 8.61
C LEU A 506 17.33 10.89 9.54
N PRO A 507 16.17 10.22 9.40
CA PRO A 507 15.10 10.32 10.39
C PRO A 507 15.57 9.79 11.74
N VAL A 508 15.44 10.60 12.78
CA VAL A 508 15.74 10.19 14.16
C VAL A 508 14.50 9.53 14.73
N VAL A 509 14.49 8.23 14.99
CA VAL A 509 13.37 7.55 15.65
C VAL A 509 13.58 7.52 17.16
N LEU A 510 12.82 8.32 17.91
CA LEU A 510 12.86 8.34 19.38
C LEU A 510 11.76 7.48 19.96
N ARG A 511 12.04 6.29 20.50
CA ARG A 511 11.06 5.53 21.30
C ARG A 511 11.15 5.90 22.77
N LEU A 512 10.02 6.31 23.33
CA LEU A 512 9.82 6.50 24.77
C LEU A 512 9.19 5.22 25.35
N ARG A 513 9.67 4.71 26.48
CA ARG A 513 9.02 3.59 27.18
C ARG A 513 8.92 3.88 28.68
N THR A 514 7.77 3.55 29.27
CA THR A 514 7.61 3.50 30.74
C THR A 514 8.10 2.13 31.23
N GLU A 515 8.75 2.09 32.40
CA GLU A 515 9.18 0.82 33.02
C GLU A 515 8.00 -0.14 33.31
N ALA A 516 6.80 0.40 33.54
CA ALA A 516 5.60 -0.37 33.86
C ALA A 516 4.76 -0.77 32.63
N GLY A 517 5.16 -0.39 31.41
CA GLY A 517 4.37 -0.66 30.19
C GLY A 517 3.02 0.07 30.14
N GLN A 518 2.87 1.15 30.92
CA GLN A 518 1.66 1.97 30.95
C GLN A 518 1.60 2.96 29.76
N GLY A 519 0.37 3.24 29.33
CA GLY A 519 -0.03 4.30 28.38
C GLY A 519 0.68 5.62 28.55
N LEU A 520 1.46 6.04 27.55
CA LEU A 520 1.98 7.40 27.46
C LEU A 520 1.04 8.28 26.64
N ARG A 521 0.53 9.36 27.24
CA ARG A 521 -0.22 10.39 26.52
C ARG A 521 0.67 11.60 26.26
N VAL A 522 0.97 11.88 25.00
CA VAL A 522 1.67 13.11 24.61
C VAL A 522 0.66 14.25 24.54
N LEU A 523 0.94 15.34 25.25
CA LEU A 523 0.13 16.57 25.27
C LEU A 523 0.66 17.63 24.29
N SER A 524 1.97 17.71 24.09
CA SER A 524 2.57 18.54 23.05
C SER A 524 4.02 18.13 22.78
N LEU A 525 4.52 18.50 21.60
CA LEU A 525 5.89 18.32 21.18
C LEU A 525 6.44 19.65 20.67
N ALA A 526 7.65 20.02 21.09
CA ALA A 526 8.36 21.17 20.55
C ALA A 526 9.83 20.81 20.28
N VAL A 527 10.40 21.41 19.24
CA VAL A 527 11.86 21.40 19.00
C VAL A 527 12.36 22.80 19.35
N GLU A 528 13.23 22.90 20.36
CA GLU A 528 13.86 24.15 20.77
C GLU A 528 15.31 24.15 20.28
N THR A 529 15.66 25.00 19.32
CA THR A 529 17.07 25.24 18.97
C THR A 529 17.75 26.03 20.09
N ILE A 530 18.83 25.49 20.66
CA ILE A 530 19.71 26.28 21.54
C ILE A 530 20.48 27.26 20.64
N SER A 531 20.26 28.56 20.84
CA SER A 531 21.01 29.63 20.18
C SER A 531 22.44 29.74 20.71
#